data_AF-A0A7X6BD71-F1
#
_entry.id   AF-A0A7X6BD71-F1
#
_cell.length_a   1.000
_cell.length_b   1.000
_cell.length_c   1.000
_cell.angle_alpha   90.00
_cell.angle_beta   90.00
_cell.angle_gamma   90.00
#
_symmetry.space_group_name_H-M   'P 1'
#
loop_
_entity.id
_entity.type
_entity.pdbx_description
1 polymer ?
#
loop_
_entity_poly.entity_id
_entity_poly.type
_entity_poly.pdbx_seq_one_letter_code
_entity_poly.pdbx_strand_id
1 'polypeptide(L)'
;MWRYAVGAGAALLLAFGGFLLFQHAPGRGPLAAVLQPAPAAAGTTTPLPDVAPEADAKTREQKRFDRYDKDRNDAVTRDEYFANRHKAFARLDVNGDGRLSFEEWSVKAIAKFTGADADKSGALTRVEFATTAPTRKPASARCACGKPAPAPSPAAKNGEEEN
;
A
#
# COMPACT_ATOMS: atom_id res chain seq x y z
N MET A 1 26.47 31.07 40.21
CA MET A 1 25.34 30.37 40.88
C MET A 1 24.30 29.80 39.89
N TRP A 2 24.05 30.44 38.73
CA TRP A 2 23.10 29.95 37.70
C TRP A 2 23.37 28.55 37.14
N ARG A 3 24.63 28.13 37.10
CA ARG A 3 25.07 26.83 36.55
C ARG A 3 24.48 25.64 37.31
N TYR A 4 24.31 25.79 38.63
CA TYR A 4 23.68 24.80 39.49
C TYR A 4 22.16 24.77 39.33
N ALA A 5 21.54 25.92 39.05
CA ALA A 5 20.10 25.99 38.76
C ALA A 5 19.73 25.27 37.45
N VAL A 6 20.56 25.44 36.41
CA VAL A 6 20.38 24.73 35.12
C VAL A 6 20.61 23.22 35.29
N GLY A 7 21.64 22.83 36.05
CA GLY A 7 21.90 21.42 36.35
C GLY A 7 20.77 20.76 37.16
N ALA A 8 20.24 21.45 38.18
CA ALA A 8 19.11 20.96 38.97
C ALA A 8 17.82 20.83 38.14
N GLY A 9 17.57 21.78 37.23
CA GLY A 9 16.43 21.71 36.30
C GLY A 9 16.52 20.52 35.34
N ALA A 10 17.71 20.26 34.78
CA ALA A 10 17.92 19.11 33.90
C ALA A 10 17.76 17.77 34.65
N ALA A 11 18.26 17.67 35.88
CA ALA A 11 18.10 16.48 36.71
C ALA A 11 16.62 16.21 37.05
N LEU A 12 15.84 17.25 37.34
CA LEU A 12 14.40 17.13 37.59
C LEU A 12 13.64 16.68 36.34
N LEU A 13 13.98 17.20 35.16
CA LEU A 13 13.34 16.80 33.90
C LEU A 13 13.64 15.33 33.55
N LEU A 14 14.88 14.88 33.77
CA LEU A 14 15.24 13.47 33.55
C LEU A 14 14.56 12.53 34.55
N ALA A 15 14.48 12.94 35.83
CA ALA A 15 13.76 12.19 36.85
C ALA A 15 12.25 12.10 36.54
N PHE A 16 11.64 13.21 36.11
CA PHE A 16 10.22 13.25 35.74
C PHE A 16 9.94 12.44 34.47
N GLY A 17 10.77 12.56 33.43
CA GLY A 17 10.67 11.76 32.21
C GLY A 17 10.84 10.26 32.48
N GLY A 18 11.80 9.89 33.33
CA GLY A 18 11.98 8.50 33.77
C GLY A 18 10.79 7.97 34.56
N PHE A 19 10.19 8.79 35.43
CA PHE A 19 9.00 8.44 36.19
C PHE A 19 7.78 8.22 35.28
N LEU A 20 7.59 9.04 34.24
CA LEU A 20 6.52 8.84 33.26
C LEU A 20 6.68 7.55 32.45
N LEU A 21 7.92 7.20 32.07
CA LEU A 21 8.20 5.93 31.41
C LEU A 21 7.96 4.73 32.34
N PHE A 22 8.24 4.88 33.64
CA PHE A 22 7.99 3.85 34.64
C PHE A 22 6.48 3.69 34.95
N GLN A 23 5.71 4.78 34.94
CA GLN A 23 4.24 4.75 35.04
C GLN A 23 3.57 4.13 33.80
N HIS A 24 4.20 4.21 32.63
CA HIS A 24 3.68 3.64 31.39
C HIS A 24 4.15 2.21 31.10
N ALA A 25 4.77 1.53 32.07
CA ALA A 25 5.00 0.10 31.95
C ALA A 25 3.63 -0.59 31.80
N PRO A 26 3.34 -1.24 30.64
CA PRO A 26 2.09 -1.97 30.48
C PRO A 26 2.06 -3.04 31.56
N GLY A 27 1.06 -2.97 32.44
CA GLY A 27 0.90 -3.92 33.53
C GLY A 27 0.95 -5.33 32.95
N ARG A 28 2.09 -6.01 33.11
CA ARG A 28 2.17 -7.47 33.00
C ARG A 28 1.57 -8.03 34.27
N GLY A 29 0.26 -7.80 34.44
CA GLY A 29 -0.54 -8.66 35.28
C GLY A 29 -0.39 -10.08 34.73
N PRO A 30 -0.26 -11.11 35.59
CA PRO A 30 -0.28 -12.47 35.10
C PRO A 30 -1.61 -12.64 34.34
N LEU A 31 -1.53 -12.89 33.04
CA LEU A 31 -2.66 -13.41 32.27
C LEU A 31 -2.85 -14.87 32.72
N ALA A 32 -3.21 -15.04 34.00
CA ALA A 32 -3.99 -16.18 34.40
C ALA A 32 -5.32 -15.99 33.67
N ALA A 33 -5.41 -16.60 32.49
CA ALA A 33 -6.66 -16.81 31.80
C ALA A 33 -7.54 -17.61 32.76
N VAL A 34 -8.31 -16.90 33.59
CA VAL A 34 -9.53 -17.46 34.13
C VAL A 34 -10.41 -17.65 32.91
N LEU A 35 -10.43 -18.88 32.42
CA LEU A 35 -11.45 -19.38 31.53
C LEU A 35 -12.76 -19.26 32.31
N GLN A 36 -13.36 -18.06 32.27
CA GLN A 36 -14.75 -17.93 32.71
C GLN A 36 -15.54 -18.83 31.77
N PRO A 37 -16.27 -19.84 32.27
CA PRO A 37 -17.24 -20.51 31.43
C PRO A 37 -18.18 -19.40 30.97
N ALA A 38 -18.18 -19.12 29.67
CA ALA A 38 -19.11 -18.19 29.08
C ALA A 38 -20.51 -18.58 29.58
N PRO A 39 -21.36 -17.63 30.03
CA PRO A 39 -22.77 -17.96 30.15
C PRO A 39 -23.14 -18.55 28.80
N ALA A 40 -23.79 -19.71 28.81
CA ALA A 40 -24.37 -20.29 27.62
C ALA A 40 -25.36 -19.26 27.08
N ALA A 41 -24.83 -18.34 26.26
CA ALA A 41 -25.59 -17.52 25.37
C ALA A 41 -26.23 -18.56 24.48
N ALA A 42 -27.49 -18.85 24.78
CA ALA A 42 -28.39 -19.51 23.89
C ALA A 42 -28.11 -18.92 22.52
N GLY A 43 -27.50 -19.74 21.66
CA GLY A 43 -27.05 -19.29 20.36
C GLY A 43 -28.28 -18.84 19.62
N THR A 44 -28.51 -17.53 19.54
CA THR A 44 -29.09 -16.98 18.32
C THR A 44 -28.01 -17.19 17.27
N THR A 45 -27.98 -18.39 16.70
CA THR A 45 -27.53 -18.62 15.33
C THR A 45 -28.36 -17.66 14.48
N THR A 46 -27.90 -16.42 14.38
CA THR A 46 -28.24 -15.59 13.24
C THR A 46 -27.58 -16.34 12.09
N PRO A 47 -28.34 -17.04 11.23
CA PRO A 47 -27.73 -17.70 10.09
C PRO A 47 -26.94 -16.63 9.36
N LEU A 48 -25.66 -16.89 9.07
CA LEU A 48 -24.98 -16.10 8.06
C LEU A 48 -25.89 -16.17 6.82
N PRO A 49 -26.21 -15.04 6.18
CA PRO A 49 -26.99 -15.09 4.96
C PRO A 49 -26.31 -16.05 3.99
N ASP A 50 -27.03 -17.08 3.53
CA ASP A 50 -26.54 -18.09 2.59
C ASP A 50 -26.12 -17.49 1.23
N VAL A 51 -26.51 -16.23 1.00
CA VAL A 51 -26.07 -15.41 -0.13
C VAL A 51 -24.93 -14.49 0.32
N ALA A 52 -23.74 -14.79 -0.20
CA ALA A 52 -22.65 -13.84 -0.23
C ALA A 52 -23.11 -12.56 -0.96
N PRO A 53 -22.72 -11.36 -0.52
CA PRO A 53 -23.07 -10.13 -1.21
C PRO A 53 -22.55 -10.20 -2.65
N GLU A 54 -23.45 -10.06 -3.61
CA GLU A 54 -23.12 -10.07 -5.03
C GLU A 54 -22.24 -8.86 -5.32
N ALA A 55 -21.05 -9.10 -5.89
CA ALA A 55 -20.13 -8.02 -6.20
C ALA A 55 -20.75 -7.11 -7.27
N ASP A 56 -20.77 -5.80 -7.02
CA ASP A 56 -21.23 -4.81 -7.99
C ASP A 56 -20.68 -5.10 -9.38
N ALA A 57 -21.59 -5.23 -10.35
CA ALA A 57 -21.32 -5.51 -11.77
C ALA A 57 -20.64 -4.33 -12.50
N LYS A 58 -19.88 -3.50 -11.78
CA LYS A 58 -19.10 -2.42 -12.36
C LYS A 58 -18.13 -2.99 -13.39
N THR A 59 -18.21 -2.45 -14.61
CA THR A 59 -17.31 -2.83 -15.70
C THR A 59 -15.86 -2.52 -15.32
N ARG A 60 -14.91 -3.15 -16.01
CA ARG A 60 -13.48 -2.93 -15.76
C ARG A 60 -13.09 -1.46 -15.99
N GLU A 61 -13.78 -0.81 -16.90
CA GLU A 61 -13.63 0.57 -17.33
C GLU A 61 -14.17 1.52 -16.26
N GLN A 62 -15.35 1.24 -15.70
CA GLN A 62 -15.90 1.97 -14.55
C GLN A 62 -14.95 1.87 -13.36
N LYS A 63 -14.46 0.66 -13.03
CA LYS A 63 -13.45 0.49 -11.97
C LYS A 63 -12.15 1.24 -12.24
N ARG A 64 -11.79 1.46 -13.51
CA ARG A 64 -10.61 2.24 -13.88
C ARG A 64 -10.89 3.74 -13.75
N PHE A 65 -12.07 4.17 -14.16
CA PHE A 65 -12.55 5.53 -14.03
C PHE A 65 -12.61 5.97 -12.56
N ASP A 66 -13.25 5.17 -11.70
CA ASP A 66 -13.37 5.36 -10.24
C ASP A 66 -12.01 5.49 -9.53
N ARG A 67 -10.91 5.03 -10.15
CA ARG A 67 -9.56 5.20 -9.58
C ARG A 67 -8.99 6.60 -9.82
N TYR A 68 -9.38 7.24 -10.92
CA TYR A 68 -8.90 8.57 -11.30
C TYR A 68 -9.83 9.67 -10.79
N ASP A 69 -11.14 9.49 -10.89
CA ASP A 69 -12.15 10.42 -10.35
C ASP A 69 -12.09 10.40 -8.81
N LYS A 70 -11.57 11.47 -8.21
CA LYS A 70 -11.38 11.57 -6.75
C LYS A 70 -12.53 12.28 -6.08
N ASP A 71 -13.14 13.24 -6.76
CA ASP A 71 -14.26 14.01 -6.22
C ASP A 71 -15.62 13.38 -6.53
N ARG A 72 -15.66 12.30 -7.34
CA ARG A 72 -16.84 11.53 -7.73
C ARG A 72 -17.86 12.37 -8.48
N ASN A 73 -17.37 13.19 -9.40
CA ASN A 73 -18.21 14.07 -10.22
C ASN A 73 -18.56 13.47 -11.61
N ASP A 74 -18.26 12.19 -11.84
CA ASP A 74 -18.45 11.48 -13.12
C ASP A 74 -17.66 12.09 -14.29
N ALA A 75 -16.64 12.91 -13.99
CA ALA A 75 -15.63 13.40 -14.91
C ALA A 75 -14.21 13.15 -14.34
N VAL A 76 -13.20 13.10 -15.22
CA VAL A 76 -11.80 13.08 -14.79
C VAL A 76 -11.14 14.34 -15.32
N THR A 77 -10.81 15.25 -14.41
CA THR A 77 -10.10 16.48 -14.75
C THR A 77 -8.64 16.20 -15.10
N ARG A 78 -7.98 17.17 -15.76
CA ARG A 78 -6.56 17.09 -16.10
C ARG A 78 -5.70 16.84 -14.86
N ASP A 79 -6.00 17.52 -13.77
CA ASP A 79 -5.23 17.45 -12.54
C ASP A 79 -5.40 16.09 -11.86
N GLU A 80 -6.61 15.53 -11.85
CA GLU A 80 -6.86 14.17 -11.36
C GLU A 80 -6.15 13.10 -12.19
N TYR A 81 -6.17 13.26 -13.51
CA TYR A 81 -5.44 12.38 -14.41
C TYR A 81 -3.92 12.40 -14.15
N PHE A 82 -3.37 13.58 -13.86
CA PHE A 82 -1.94 13.76 -13.58
C PHE A 82 -1.55 13.63 -12.10
N ALA A 83 -2.49 13.51 -11.17
CA ALA A 83 -2.24 13.48 -9.73
C ALA A 83 -1.16 12.46 -9.33
N ASN A 84 -1.15 11.28 -9.95
CA ASN A 84 -0.12 10.28 -9.69
C ASN A 84 1.28 10.73 -10.16
N ARG A 85 1.36 11.45 -11.28
CA ARG A 85 2.63 12.00 -11.79
C ARG A 85 3.12 13.15 -10.93
N HIS A 86 2.23 14.05 -10.49
CA HIS A 86 2.59 15.10 -9.53
C HIS A 86 3.13 14.52 -8.23
N LYS A 87 2.48 13.49 -7.68
CA LYS A 87 2.98 12.79 -6.48
C LYS A 87 4.33 12.13 -6.70
N ALA A 88 4.59 11.56 -7.88
CA ALA A 88 5.88 10.96 -8.20
C ALA A 88 6.97 12.03 -8.34
N PHE A 89 6.66 13.15 -8.99
CA PHE A 89 7.55 14.29 -9.14
C PHE A 89 7.94 14.88 -7.78
N ALA A 90 6.95 15.19 -6.94
CA ALA A 90 7.18 15.72 -5.59
C ALA A 90 7.92 14.77 -4.64
N ARG A 91 8.06 13.48 -4.99
CA ARG A 91 8.91 12.53 -4.25
C ARG A 91 10.37 12.56 -4.69
N LEU A 92 10.63 12.98 -5.92
CA LEU A 92 11.97 13.04 -6.51
C LEU A 92 12.56 14.44 -6.33
N ASP A 93 11.74 15.48 -6.48
CA ASP A 93 12.09 16.88 -6.24
C ASP A 93 12.14 17.12 -4.72
N VAL A 94 13.33 17.00 -4.14
CA VAL A 94 13.54 17.14 -2.69
C VAL A 94 13.73 18.61 -2.34
N ASN A 95 14.28 19.40 -3.25
CA ASN A 95 14.56 20.81 -3.02
C ASN A 95 13.34 21.72 -3.26
N GLY A 96 12.30 21.22 -3.94
CA GLY A 96 11.04 21.92 -4.20
C GLY A 96 11.14 23.00 -5.28
N ASP A 97 12.12 22.91 -6.18
CA ASP A 97 12.37 23.93 -7.21
C ASP A 97 11.53 23.74 -8.48
N GLY A 98 10.74 22.67 -8.56
CA GLY A 98 9.90 22.37 -9.70
C GLY A 98 10.68 21.80 -10.90
N ARG A 99 11.93 21.40 -10.69
CA ARG A 99 12.80 20.70 -11.65
C ARG A 99 13.34 19.43 -11.00
N LEU A 100 13.92 18.55 -11.81
CA LEU A 100 14.65 17.39 -11.30
C LEU A 100 16.10 17.55 -11.74
N SER A 101 17.00 17.67 -10.77
CA SER A 101 18.43 17.53 -11.01
C SER A 101 18.76 16.10 -11.47
N PHE A 102 19.95 15.90 -12.03
CA PHE A 102 20.37 14.57 -12.48
C PHE A 102 20.41 13.60 -11.31
N GLU A 103 20.90 14.05 -10.16
CA GLU A 103 21.03 13.29 -8.92
C GLU A 103 19.65 12.86 -8.40
N GLU A 104 18.68 13.78 -8.37
CA GLU A 104 17.29 13.51 -7.95
C GLU A 104 16.56 12.55 -8.90
N TRP A 105 16.77 12.71 -10.20
CA TRP A 105 16.18 11.82 -11.20
C TRP A 105 16.80 10.42 -11.16
N SER A 106 18.10 10.34 -10.93
CA SER A 106 18.89 9.10 -11.01
C SER A 106 19.00 8.36 -9.68
N VAL A 107 18.33 8.77 -8.59
CA VAL A 107 18.35 8.11 -7.27
C VAL A 107 18.25 6.59 -7.37
N LYS A 108 17.32 6.06 -8.18
CA LYS A 108 17.17 4.60 -8.36
C LYS A 108 18.32 3.95 -9.09
N ALA A 109 18.90 4.64 -10.07
CA ALA A 109 20.05 4.15 -10.82
C ALA A 109 21.31 4.16 -9.95
N ILE A 110 21.52 5.25 -9.20
CA ILE A 110 22.58 5.37 -8.21
C ILE A 110 22.46 4.25 -7.17
N ALA A 111 21.28 4.08 -6.56
CA ALA A 111 21.06 3.04 -5.55
C ALA A 111 21.32 1.61 -6.09
N LYS A 112 20.97 1.34 -7.35
CA LYS A 112 21.28 0.07 -8.01
C LYS A 112 22.76 -0.11 -8.25
N PHE A 113 23.44 0.94 -8.70
CA PHE A 113 24.87 0.93 -8.94
C PHE A 113 25.63 0.67 -7.63
N THR A 114 25.35 1.46 -6.59
CA THR A 114 25.97 1.31 -5.27
C THR A 114 25.64 -0.02 -4.61
N GLY A 115 24.49 -0.62 -4.93
CA GLY A 115 24.12 -1.94 -4.44
C GLY A 115 24.82 -3.08 -5.18
N ALA A 116 25.26 -2.85 -6.42
CA ALA A 116 25.96 -3.84 -7.24
C ALA A 116 27.48 -3.75 -7.13
N ASP A 117 28.03 -2.56 -6.87
CA ASP A 117 29.45 -2.29 -6.66
C ASP A 117 29.86 -2.74 -5.25
N ALA A 118 30.25 -4.00 -5.11
CA ALA A 118 30.53 -4.61 -3.82
C ALA A 118 31.88 -4.15 -3.26
N ASP A 119 32.85 -3.90 -4.15
CA ASP A 119 34.19 -3.46 -3.79
C ASP A 119 34.34 -1.93 -3.67
N LYS A 120 33.29 -1.18 -4.04
CA LYS A 120 33.24 0.29 -4.00
C LYS A 120 34.31 0.94 -4.89
N SER A 121 34.69 0.26 -5.97
CA SER A 121 35.67 0.76 -6.92
C SER A 121 35.14 1.89 -7.79
N GLY A 122 33.81 2.09 -7.84
CA GLY A 122 33.18 3.03 -8.76
C GLY A 122 33.06 2.48 -10.19
N ALA A 123 33.30 1.18 -10.39
CA ALA A 123 33.09 0.48 -11.64
C ALA A 123 32.43 -0.89 -11.38
N LEU A 124 31.50 -1.31 -12.25
CA LEU A 124 30.92 -2.65 -12.15
C LEU A 124 31.70 -3.63 -13.01
N THR A 125 32.26 -4.65 -12.37
CA THR A 125 32.80 -5.81 -13.09
C THR A 125 31.66 -6.60 -13.76
N ARG A 126 31.98 -7.50 -14.69
CA ARG A 126 30.98 -8.34 -15.38
C ARG A 126 30.11 -9.14 -14.41
N VAL A 127 30.72 -9.60 -13.31
CA VAL A 127 30.05 -10.40 -12.29
C VAL A 127 29.10 -9.52 -11.47
N GLU A 128 29.54 -8.33 -11.07
CA GLU A 128 28.72 -7.36 -10.33
C GLU A 128 27.57 -6.80 -11.18
N PHE A 129 27.83 -6.49 -12.44
CA PHE A 129 26.80 -5.98 -13.35
C PHE A 129 25.65 -6.97 -13.53
N ALA A 130 25.93 -8.28 -13.53
CA ALA A 130 24.90 -9.32 -13.63
C ALA A 130 23.87 -9.27 -12.49
N THR A 131 24.26 -8.74 -11.32
CA THR A 131 23.36 -8.57 -10.16
C THR A 131 22.31 -7.47 -10.37
N THR A 132 22.56 -6.53 -11.29
CA THR A 132 21.62 -5.44 -11.61
C THR A 132 20.47 -5.86 -12.53
N ALA A 133 20.47 -7.11 -13.00
CA ALA A 133 19.52 -7.61 -13.97
C ALA A 133 18.07 -7.48 -13.48
N PRO A 134 17.12 -7.06 -14.35
CA PRO A 134 15.73 -6.95 -13.96
C PRO A 134 15.16 -8.34 -13.65
N THR A 135 14.90 -8.61 -12.37
CA THR A 135 14.19 -9.84 -11.99
C THR A 135 12.77 -9.78 -12.53
N ARG A 136 12.46 -10.72 -13.44
CA ARG A 136 11.10 -10.91 -13.93
C ARG A 136 10.39 -11.78 -12.91
N LYS A 137 9.38 -11.24 -12.24
CA LYS A 137 8.45 -12.09 -11.48
C LYS A 137 7.90 -13.14 -12.45
N PRO A 138 7.99 -14.44 -12.13
CA PRO A 138 7.34 -15.45 -12.94
C PRO A 138 5.86 -15.10 -13.00
N ALA A 139 5.24 -15.25 -14.18
CA ALA A 139 3.80 -15.10 -14.28
C ALA A 139 3.19 -16.05 -13.25
N SER A 140 2.56 -15.50 -12.21
CA SER A 140 1.82 -16.32 -11.26
C SER A 140 0.88 -17.18 -12.08
N ALA A 141 0.99 -18.51 -11.97
CA ALA A 141 0.06 -19.43 -12.61
C ALA A 141 -1.33 -18.93 -12.25
N ARG A 142 -2.07 -18.41 -13.23
CA ARG A 142 -3.43 -17.95 -12.99
C ARG A 142 -4.16 -19.15 -12.44
N CYS A 143 -4.60 -19.08 -11.19
CA CYS A 143 -5.46 -20.10 -10.61
C CYS A 143 -6.55 -20.41 -11.63
N ALA A 144 -6.66 -21.68 -12.01
CA ALA A 144 -7.68 -22.17 -12.92
C ALA A 144 -9.04 -22.22 -12.19
N CYS A 145 -9.54 -21.08 -11.73
CA CYS A 145 -10.98 -20.93 -11.59
C CYS A 145 -11.53 -20.79 -13.00
N GLY A 146 -12.34 -21.78 -13.41
CA GLY A 146 -12.79 -21.99 -14.77
C GLY A 146 -13.32 -20.71 -15.40
N LYS A 147 -12.92 -20.45 -16.66
CA LYS A 147 -13.66 -19.53 -17.52
C LYS A 147 -15.13 -19.97 -17.49
N PRO A 148 -16.10 -19.14 -17.05
CA PRO A 148 -17.48 -19.41 -17.39
C PRO A 148 -17.59 -19.44 -18.92
N ALA A 149 -18.24 -20.48 -19.44
CA ALA A 149 -18.45 -20.65 -20.87
C ALA A 149 -19.12 -19.39 -21.46
N PRO A 150 -18.77 -18.97 -22.70
CA PRO A 150 -19.47 -17.86 -23.33
C PRO A 150 -20.97 -18.21 -23.43
N ALA A 151 -21.81 -17.28 -22.97
CA ALA A 151 -23.26 -17.42 -23.04
C ALA A 151 -23.68 -17.68 -24.51
N PRO A 152 -24.67 -18.55 -24.76
CA PRO A 152 -25.20 -18.73 -26.11
C PRO A 152 -25.80 -17.41 -26.59
N SER A 153 -25.36 -16.96 -27.77
CA SER A 153 -25.94 -15.81 -28.48
C SER A 153 -27.46 -15.97 -28.56
N PRO A 154 -28.26 -14.92 -28.27
CA PRO A 154 -29.69 -14.99 -28.50
C PRO A 154 -29.94 -15.21 -29.99
N ALA A 155 -30.62 -16.30 -30.30
CA ALA A 155 -31.11 -16.62 -31.63
C ALA A 155 -31.83 -15.41 -32.22
N ALA A 156 -31.33 -14.90 -33.35
CA ALA A 156 -32.02 -13.93 -34.17
C ALA A 156 -33.32 -14.58 -34.68
N LYS A 157 -34.45 -14.16 -34.11
CA LYS A 157 -35.78 -14.44 -34.64
C LYS A 157 -36.14 -13.35 -35.67
N ASN A 158 -36.24 -13.80 -36.91
CA ASN A 158 -37.26 -13.52 -37.94
C ASN A 158 -37.37 -12.14 -38.63
N GLY A 159 -37.75 -12.23 -39.92
CA GLY A 159 -38.07 -11.19 -40.89
C GLY A 159 -37.38 -11.54 -42.21
N GLU A 160 -37.90 -12.40 -43.11
CA GLU A 160 -39.18 -12.27 -43.84
C GLU A 160 -39.38 -10.85 -44.36
N GLU A 161 -38.60 -10.47 -45.39
CA GLU A 161 -38.99 -9.46 -46.38
C GLU A 161 -39.14 -10.19 -47.73
N GLU A 162 -40.41 -10.50 -48.01
CA GLU A 162 -40.94 -10.90 -49.30
C GLU A 162 -41.37 -9.62 -50.04
N ASN A 163 -40.83 -9.44 -51.24
CA ASN A 163 -41.22 -8.50 -52.31
C ASN A 163 -40.86 -7.01 -52.15
#